data_AF-A0AAV2Q6C0-F1
#
_entry.id   AF-A0AAV2Q6C0-F1
#
_cell.length_a   1.000
_cell.length_b   1.000
_cell.length_c   1.000
_cell.angle_alpha   90.00
_cell.angle_beta   90.00
_cell.angle_gamma   90.00
#
_symmetry.space_group_name_H-M   'P 1'
#
loop_
_entity.id
_entity.type
_entity.pdbx_description
1 polymer ?
#
loop_
_entity_poly.entity_id
_entity_poly.type
_entity_poly.pdbx_seq_one_letter_code
_entity_poly.pdbx_strand_id
1 'polypeptide(L)'
;MAGGAGYVLSREALRRFVEEALPNPKKCRQDSGGAEDVEIGKCMQNVGVVAGDSRDSLGRGRFFPFVPEHHLVPGHIGPKNWYWEWIYYPSKVGLDCCSDTAVSFHYVPPNKMYELEYFLYHLRPYGIQHSDPFPPPLAPDRNSIPQEVLDKYKKIEEKEKDEQISKGSEIHNDPKPAEDSIFLSKLISEKTPKSTDNKDKSPLQTS
;
A
#
# COMPACT_ATOMS: atom_id res chain seq x y z
N MET A 1 -11.48 8.23 -8.92
CA MET A 1 -10.63 7.32 -8.12
C MET A 1 -10.57 7.92 -6.73
N ALA A 2 -10.74 7.14 -5.65
CA ALA A 2 -10.55 7.63 -4.29
C ALA A 2 -9.10 7.38 -3.87
N GLY A 3 -8.35 8.42 -3.52
CA GLY A 3 -6.90 8.34 -3.29
C GLY A 3 -6.50 7.56 -2.05
N GLY A 4 -7.36 7.53 -1.02
CA GLY A 4 -7.01 6.93 0.27
C GLY A 4 -6.63 5.44 0.21
N ALA A 5 -7.27 4.67 -0.68
CA ALA A 5 -6.94 3.26 -0.86
C ALA A 5 -5.63 3.05 -1.66
N GLY A 6 -5.09 4.11 -2.27
CA GLY A 6 -4.01 4.05 -3.23
C GLY A 6 -4.49 3.73 -4.66
N TYR A 7 -3.59 3.92 -5.61
CA TYR A 7 -3.78 3.63 -7.03
C TYR A 7 -2.55 2.92 -7.59
N VAL A 8 -2.76 2.07 -8.60
CA VAL A 8 -1.69 1.34 -9.29
C VAL A 8 -1.53 1.93 -10.69
N LEU A 9 -0.31 2.29 -11.04
CA LEU A 9 0.03 2.89 -12.32
C LEU A 9 0.96 1.96 -13.09
N SER A 10 0.70 1.81 -14.39
CA SER A 10 1.70 1.21 -15.28
C SER A 10 2.91 2.13 -15.40
N ARG A 11 4.06 1.55 -15.79
CA ARG A 11 5.28 2.32 -16.03
C ARG A 11 5.05 3.48 -17.01
N GLU A 12 4.29 3.23 -18.08
CA GLU A 12 3.97 4.26 -19.08
C GLU A 12 3.01 5.32 -18.55
N ALA A 13 2.01 4.93 -17.74
CA ALA A 13 1.11 5.90 -17.10
C ALA A 13 1.88 6.86 -16.19
N LEU A 14 2.79 6.33 -15.38
CA LEU A 14 3.64 7.14 -14.51
C LEU A 14 4.58 8.05 -15.32
N ARG A 15 5.22 7.53 -16.38
CA ARG A 15 6.08 8.30 -17.28
C ARG A 15 5.33 9.50 -17.88
N ARG A 16 4.17 9.27 -18.49
CA ARG A 16 3.35 10.36 -19.07
C ARG A 16 2.88 11.36 -18.02
N PHE A 17 2.49 10.89 -16.84
CA PHE A 17 2.09 11.76 -15.76
C PHE A 17 3.22 12.72 -15.36
N VAL A 18 4.42 12.20 -15.13
CA VAL A 18 5.58 12.98 -14.65
C VAL A 18 6.19 13.85 -15.76
N GLU A 19 6.39 13.30 -16.96
CA GLU A 19 7.13 13.98 -18.03
C GLU A 19 6.23 14.87 -18.89
N GLU A 20 4.96 14.52 -19.06
CA GLU A 20 4.08 15.18 -20.03
C GLU A 20 2.91 15.94 -19.40
N ALA A 21 2.41 15.49 -18.23
CA ALA A 21 1.25 16.09 -17.57
C ALA A 21 1.68 17.17 -16.57
N LEU A 22 2.45 16.80 -15.54
CA LEU A 22 2.85 17.69 -14.43
C LEU A 22 3.52 19.00 -14.89
N PRO A 23 4.47 19.02 -15.85
CA PRO A 23 5.15 20.26 -16.25
C PRO A 23 4.25 21.19 -17.07
N ASN A 24 3.07 20.73 -17.51
CA ASN A 24 2.21 21.46 -18.43
C ASN A 24 0.99 22.06 -17.70
N PRO A 25 0.95 23.39 -17.49
CA PRO A 25 -0.16 24.05 -16.80
C PRO A 25 -1.51 23.94 -17.50
N LYS A 26 -1.53 23.55 -18.78
CA LYS A 26 -2.77 23.30 -19.53
C LYS A 26 -3.33 21.89 -19.31
N LYS A 27 -2.51 20.95 -18.80
CA LYS A 27 -2.90 19.56 -18.54
C LYS A 27 -3.09 19.28 -17.06
N CYS A 28 -2.26 19.91 -16.24
CA CYS A 28 -2.26 19.75 -14.79
C CYS A 28 -2.31 21.10 -14.10
N ARG A 29 -3.10 21.12 -13.02
CA ARG A 29 -3.12 22.21 -12.06
C ARG A 29 -1.74 22.36 -11.39
N GLN A 30 -1.31 23.59 -11.15
CA GLN A 30 0.06 23.90 -10.68
C GLN A 30 0.13 24.41 -9.24
N ASP A 31 -1.02 24.77 -8.64
CA ASP A 31 -1.12 25.23 -7.26
C ASP A 31 -1.55 24.09 -6.31
N SER A 32 -1.26 24.23 -5.02
CA SER A 32 -1.35 23.15 -4.02
C SER A 32 -2.74 22.84 -3.45
N GLY A 33 -3.80 23.47 -3.92
CA GLY A 33 -5.19 23.09 -3.58
C GLY A 33 -5.75 21.92 -4.42
N GLY A 34 -7.08 21.77 -4.35
CA GLY A 34 -7.78 20.65 -4.99
C GLY A 34 -7.64 19.36 -4.19
N ALA A 35 -8.44 18.35 -4.55
CA ALA A 35 -8.27 17.01 -4.01
C ALA A 35 -7.26 16.26 -4.89
N GLU A 36 -6.16 15.78 -4.29
CA GLU A 36 -5.04 15.16 -5.02
C GLU A 36 -5.50 14.04 -5.96
N ASP A 37 -6.42 13.19 -5.51
CA ASP A 37 -6.94 12.04 -6.24
C ASP A 37 -7.81 12.42 -7.44
N VAL A 38 -8.54 13.53 -7.33
CA VAL A 38 -9.28 14.13 -8.43
C VAL A 38 -8.32 14.76 -9.45
N GLU A 39 -7.32 15.51 -8.97
CA GLU A 39 -6.40 16.23 -9.85
C GLU A 39 -5.44 15.30 -10.59
N ILE A 40 -4.90 14.27 -9.93
CA ILE A 40 -4.08 13.25 -10.61
C ILE A 40 -4.88 12.51 -11.69
N GLY A 41 -6.16 12.21 -11.44
CA GLY A 41 -7.04 11.60 -12.42
C GLY A 41 -7.25 12.46 -13.66
N LYS A 42 -7.52 13.76 -13.49
CA LYS A 42 -7.64 14.72 -14.60
C LYS A 42 -6.33 14.83 -15.40
N CYS A 43 -5.21 14.97 -14.70
CA CYS A 43 -3.88 15.03 -15.29
C CYS A 43 -3.60 13.83 -16.20
N MET A 44 -3.84 12.62 -15.69
CA MET A 44 -3.64 11.37 -16.42
C MET A 44 -4.55 11.27 -17.65
N GLN A 45 -5.82 11.64 -17.52
CA GLN A 45 -6.75 11.65 -18.64
C GLN A 45 -6.29 12.61 -19.75
N ASN A 46 -5.75 13.78 -19.40
CA ASN A 46 -5.24 14.78 -20.34
C ASN A 46 -3.98 14.34 -21.11
N VAL A 47 -3.31 13.26 -20.68
CA VAL A 47 -2.19 12.60 -21.39
C VAL A 47 -2.57 11.23 -21.95
N GLY A 48 -3.87 10.96 -22.07
CA GLY A 48 -4.39 9.74 -22.68
C GLY A 48 -4.17 8.48 -21.84
N VAL A 49 -3.92 8.60 -20.54
CA VAL A 49 -3.92 7.47 -19.63
C VAL A 49 -5.37 7.14 -19.26
N VAL A 50 -5.76 5.89 -19.50
CA VAL A 50 -7.12 5.39 -19.26
C VAL A 50 -7.19 4.69 -17.90
N ALA A 51 -8.27 4.93 -17.16
CA ALA A 51 -8.53 4.22 -15.92
C ALA A 51 -8.91 2.75 -16.22
N GLY A 52 -8.21 1.80 -15.59
CA GLY A 52 -8.53 0.38 -15.69
C GLY A 52 -9.69 -0.04 -14.79
N ASP A 53 -10.38 -1.12 -15.15
CA ASP A 53 -11.30 -1.82 -14.24
C ASP A 53 -10.49 -2.76 -13.34
N SER A 54 -10.49 -2.49 -12.03
CA SER A 54 -9.75 -3.25 -11.04
C SER A 54 -10.58 -4.36 -10.37
N ARG A 55 -11.86 -4.50 -10.73
CA ARG A 55 -12.74 -5.51 -10.13
C ARG A 55 -12.30 -6.91 -10.53
N ASP A 56 -12.67 -7.89 -9.72
CA ASP A 56 -12.47 -9.29 -10.07
C ASP A 56 -13.49 -9.80 -11.11
N SER A 57 -13.36 -11.08 -11.47
CA SER A 57 -14.23 -11.77 -12.43
C SER A 57 -15.69 -11.84 -12.00
N LEU A 58 -15.99 -11.61 -10.72
CA LEU A 58 -17.35 -11.53 -10.17
C LEU A 58 -17.84 -10.08 -10.04
N GLY A 59 -17.04 -9.10 -10.48
CA GLY A 59 -17.36 -7.68 -10.39
C GLY A 59 -17.19 -7.09 -8.98
N ARG A 60 -16.43 -7.73 -8.08
CA ARG A 60 -16.19 -7.25 -6.72
C ARG A 60 -14.98 -6.32 -6.66
N GLY A 61 -15.01 -5.35 -5.74
CA GLY A 61 -13.96 -4.34 -5.61
C GLY A 61 -12.63 -4.90 -5.12
N ARG A 62 -11.52 -4.18 -5.42
CA ARG A 62 -10.18 -4.48 -4.90
C ARG A 62 -9.51 -3.33 -4.12
N PHE A 63 -9.98 -2.11 -4.29
CA PHE A 63 -9.44 -0.91 -3.62
C PHE A 63 -10.57 -0.23 -2.87
N PHE A 64 -10.42 -0.07 -1.56
CA PHE A 64 -11.51 0.32 -0.67
C PHE A 64 -11.20 1.59 0.12
N PRO A 65 -12.03 2.65 0.05
CA PRO A 65 -11.76 3.93 0.71
C PRO A 65 -12.01 3.91 2.22
N PHE A 66 -12.45 2.78 2.77
CA PHE A 66 -12.66 2.57 4.20
C PHE A 66 -12.03 1.26 4.69
N VAL A 67 -12.07 1.05 6.00
CA VAL A 67 -11.64 -0.20 6.64
C VAL A 67 -12.50 -1.37 6.17
N PRO A 68 -11.99 -2.63 6.22
CA PRO A 68 -12.74 -3.81 5.77
C PRO A 68 -14.12 -3.93 6.40
N GLU A 69 -14.22 -3.64 7.70
CA GLU A 69 -15.45 -3.70 8.49
C GLU A 69 -16.60 -2.88 7.87
N HIS A 70 -16.30 -1.69 7.33
CA HIS A 70 -17.34 -0.83 6.77
C HIS A 70 -17.96 -1.39 5.48
N HIS A 71 -17.22 -2.23 4.75
CA HIS A 71 -17.71 -2.86 3.53
C HIS A 71 -18.38 -4.21 3.82
N LEU A 72 -17.91 -4.94 4.85
CA LEU A 72 -18.38 -6.28 5.19
C LEU A 72 -19.61 -6.26 6.12
N VAL A 73 -19.74 -5.27 6.98
CA VAL A 73 -20.83 -5.19 7.96
C VAL A 73 -21.90 -4.19 7.50
N PRO A 74 -23.16 -4.61 7.31
CA PRO A 74 -24.24 -3.71 6.94
C PRO A 74 -24.42 -2.55 7.93
N GLY A 75 -24.73 -1.36 7.41
CA GLY A 75 -25.08 -0.19 8.22
C GLY A 75 -23.92 0.78 8.51
N HIS A 76 -22.66 0.41 8.29
CA HIS A 76 -21.52 1.31 8.49
C HIS A 76 -21.43 2.41 7.43
N ILE A 77 -21.70 2.09 6.16
CA ILE A 77 -21.76 3.09 5.08
C ILE A 77 -23.23 3.48 4.87
N GLY A 78 -23.63 4.60 5.47
CA GLY A 78 -25.00 5.10 5.37
C GLY A 78 -25.43 5.40 3.92
N PRO A 79 -26.73 5.38 3.60
CA PRO A 79 -27.23 5.52 2.23
C PRO A 79 -26.98 6.88 1.59
N LYS A 80 -26.70 7.92 2.39
CA LYS A 80 -26.37 9.29 1.95
C LYS A 80 -24.86 9.59 2.00
N ASN A 81 -24.02 8.57 2.13
CA ASN A 81 -22.58 8.75 2.13
C ASN A 81 -22.08 9.06 0.72
N TRP A 82 -21.11 9.98 0.61
CA TRP A 82 -20.44 10.36 -0.65
C TRP A 82 -19.93 9.14 -1.43
N TYR A 83 -19.58 8.04 -0.74
CA TYR A 83 -19.14 6.80 -1.36
C TYR A 83 -20.10 6.33 -2.46
N TRP A 84 -21.41 6.39 -2.22
CA TRP A 84 -22.40 5.95 -3.19
C TRP A 84 -22.55 6.92 -4.39
N GLU A 85 -22.23 8.20 -4.19
CA GLU A 85 -22.30 9.22 -5.23
C GLU A 85 -21.08 9.18 -6.17
N TRP A 86 -19.91 8.84 -5.62
CA TRP A 86 -18.62 8.93 -6.32
C TRP A 86 -18.06 7.58 -6.78
N ILE A 87 -18.76 6.47 -6.48
CA ILE A 87 -18.35 5.16 -6.96
C ILE A 87 -18.74 4.97 -8.43
N TYR A 88 -17.75 4.63 -9.26
CA TYR A 88 -17.97 4.42 -10.69
C TYR A 88 -18.71 3.11 -10.99
N TYR A 89 -18.36 2.04 -10.25
CA TYR A 89 -19.01 0.73 -10.35
C TYR A 89 -19.84 0.46 -9.11
N PRO A 90 -21.13 0.12 -9.21
CA PRO A 90 -21.94 -0.21 -8.04
C PRO A 90 -21.27 -1.30 -7.20
N SER A 91 -21.14 -1.05 -5.89
CA SER A 91 -20.62 -2.02 -4.93
C SER A 91 -21.76 -2.57 -4.08
N LYS A 92 -21.70 -3.87 -3.76
CA LYS A 92 -22.53 -4.47 -2.72
C LYS A 92 -21.94 -4.20 -1.33
N VAL A 93 -22.76 -4.33 -0.30
CA VAL A 93 -22.34 -4.40 1.11
C VAL A 93 -22.48 -5.84 1.57
N GLY A 94 -21.61 -6.29 2.47
CA GLY A 94 -21.59 -7.67 2.95
C GLY A 94 -20.44 -8.47 2.34
N LEU A 95 -20.48 -9.79 2.50
CA LEU A 95 -19.41 -10.69 2.01
C LEU A 95 -19.21 -10.63 0.48
N ASP A 96 -20.22 -10.18 -0.26
CA ASP A 96 -20.15 -9.97 -1.71
C ASP A 96 -19.50 -8.65 -2.14
N CYS A 97 -19.17 -7.74 -1.21
CA CYS A 97 -18.55 -6.44 -1.56
C CYS A 97 -17.18 -6.61 -2.22
N CYS A 98 -16.46 -7.61 -1.74
CA CYS A 98 -15.02 -7.56 -1.69
C CYS A 98 -14.44 -8.79 -2.37
N SER A 99 -13.49 -8.54 -3.28
CA SER A 99 -12.79 -9.59 -3.98
C SER A 99 -11.99 -10.45 -3.00
N ASP A 100 -11.91 -11.75 -3.26
CA ASP A 100 -11.00 -12.65 -2.54
C ASP A 100 -9.52 -12.29 -2.81
N THR A 101 -9.28 -11.48 -3.86
CA THR A 101 -7.98 -10.87 -4.17
C THR A 101 -8.03 -9.35 -3.99
N ALA A 102 -8.71 -8.86 -2.94
CA ALA A 102 -8.68 -7.44 -2.58
C ALA A 102 -7.23 -6.99 -2.32
N VAL A 103 -6.92 -5.75 -2.71
CA VAL A 103 -5.56 -5.20 -2.73
C VAL A 103 -5.33 -4.26 -1.55
N SER A 104 -6.25 -3.35 -1.27
CA SER A 104 -6.03 -2.34 -0.22
C SER A 104 -7.32 -1.79 0.39
N PHE A 105 -7.20 -1.39 1.65
CA PHE A 105 -8.22 -0.73 2.45
C PHE A 105 -7.62 0.50 3.11
N HIS A 106 -8.35 1.61 3.11
CA HIS A 106 -7.92 2.86 3.74
C HIS A 106 -8.31 2.90 5.23
N TYR A 107 -7.69 3.82 5.99
CA TYR A 107 -7.95 4.02 7.42
C TYR A 107 -7.74 2.81 8.34
N VAL A 108 -7.00 1.79 7.90
CA VAL A 108 -6.71 0.61 8.74
C VAL A 108 -5.75 1.02 9.87
N PRO A 109 -6.15 0.91 11.15
CA PRO A 109 -5.27 1.26 12.26
C PRO A 109 -4.18 0.18 12.48
N PRO A 110 -3.06 0.50 13.15
CA PRO A 110 -1.94 -0.43 13.34
C PRO A 110 -2.36 -1.79 13.92
N ASN A 111 -3.19 -1.81 14.97
CA ASN A 111 -3.63 -3.06 15.59
C ASN A 111 -4.41 -3.96 14.61
N LYS A 112 -5.26 -3.36 13.75
CA LYS A 112 -6.02 -4.10 12.74
C LYS A 112 -5.11 -4.61 11.61
N MET A 113 -3.99 -3.95 11.33
CA MET A 113 -2.99 -4.51 10.40
C MET A 113 -2.40 -5.82 10.93
N TYR A 114 -2.08 -5.91 12.23
CA TYR A 114 -1.60 -7.16 12.84
C TYR A 114 -2.66 -8.27 12.85
N GLU A 115 -3.93 -7.91 13.10
CA GLU A 115 -5.05 -8.86 13.00
C GLU A 115 -5.18 -9.42 11.58
N LEU A 116 -5.13 -8.54 10.56
CA LEU A 116 -5.19 -8.94 9.16
C LEU A 116 -4.00 -9.82 8.77
N GLU A 117 -2.78 -9.48 9.20
CA GLU A 117 -1.58 -10.29 8.97
C GLU A 117 -1.76 -11.70 9.55
N TYR A 118 -2.20 -11.80 10.81
CA TYR A 118 -2.46 -13.07 11.45
C TYR A 118 -3.52 -13.88 10.70
N PHE A 119 -4.65 -13.28 10.34
CA PHE A 119 -5.75 -13.99 9.68
C PHE A 119 -5.44 -14.40 8.24
N LEU A 120 -4.67 -13.59 7.50
CA LEU A 120 -4.37 -13.84 6.10
C LEU A 120 -3.19 -14.81 5.93
N TYR A 121 -2.11 -14.61 6.68
CA TYR A 121 -0.85 -15.29 6.42
C TYR A 121 -0.52 -16.39 7.44
N HIS A 122 -1.00 -16.29 8.68
CA HIS A 122 -0.58 -17.20 9.76
C HIS A 122 -1.67 -18.20 10.20
N LEU A 123 -2.92 -17.78 10.27
CA LEU A 123 -4.02 -18.63 10.69
C LEU A 123 -4.25 -19.73 9.64
N ARG A 124 -4.33 -20.98 10.10
CA ARG A 124 -4.66 -22.15 9.28
C ARG A 124 -5.86 -22.84 9.90
N PRO A 125 -7.09 -22.54 9.43
CA PRO A 125 -8.29 -23.19 9.93
C PRO A 125 -8.20 -24.70 9.75
N TYR A 126 -8.56 -25.45 10.80
CA TYR A 126 -8.52 -26.90 10.76
C TYR A 126 -9.41 -27.45 9.63
N GLY A 127 -8.86 -28.34 8.80
CA GLY A 127 -9.59 -28.97 7.71
C GLY A 127 -9.64 -28.16 6.40
N ILE A 128 -9.04 -26.97 6.33
CA ILE A 128 -8.95 -26.18 5.10
C ILE A 128 -7.52 -26.23 4.56
N GLN A 129 -7.34 -26.82 3.37
CA GLN A 129 -6.11 -26.69 2.60
C GLN A 129 -6.18 -25.39 1.79
N HIS A 130 -5.41 -24.39 2.18
CA HIS A 130 -5.24 -23.19 1.38
C HIS A 130 -4.32 -23.51 0.20
N SER A 131 -4.87 -23.48 -1.02
CA SER A 131 -4.05 -23.20 -2.19
C SER A 131 -3.76 -21.70 -2.13
N ASP A 132 -2.50 -21.30 -1.91
CA ASP A 132 -2.15 -19.88 -1.97
C ASP A 132 -2.63 -19.33 -3.33
N PRO A 133 -3.57 -18.37 -3.34
CA PRO A 133 -4.14 -17.87 -4.59
C PRO A 133 -3.11 -17.05 -5.38
N PHE A 134 -2.00 -16.70 -4.73
CA PHE A 134 -0.87 -16.02 -5.33
C PHE A 134 0.31 -16.99 -5.41
N PRO A 135 0.96 -17.13 -6.57
CA PRO A 135 2.28 -17.73 -6.60
C PRO A 135 3.20 -16.96 -5.63
N PRO A 136 4.27 -17.59 -5.11
CA PRO A 136 5.27 -16.87 -4.33
C PRO A 136 5.66 -15.57 -5.07
N PRO A 137 5.87 -14.46 -4.33
CA PRO A 137 6.21 -13.18 -4.94
C PRO A 137 7.28 -13.40 -6.00
N LEU A 138 7.02 -12.92 -7.22
CA LEU A 138 8.05 -12.97 -8.25
C LEU A 138 9.29 -12.28 -7.69
N ALA A 139 10.45 -12.93 -7.84
CA ALA A 139 11.71 -12.32 -7.44
C ALA A 139 11.79 -10.90 -8.05
N PRO A 140 12.32 -9.91 -7.32
CA PRO A 140 12.44 -8.55 -7.83
C PRO A 140 13.08 -8.58 -9.22
N ASP A 141 12.47 -7.90 -10.21
CA ASP A 141 13.04 -7.83 -11.56
C ASP A 141 14.32 -7.01 -11.53
N ARG A 142 15.43 -7.71 -11.30
CA ARG A 142 16.79 -7.16 -11.22
C ARG A 142 17.24 -6.53 -12.53
N ASN A 143 16.65 -6.90 -13.67
CA ASN A 143 17.01 -6.33 -14.97
C ASN A 143 16.48 -4.90 -15.12
N SER A 144 15.42 -4.54 -14.38
CA SER A 144 14.84 -3.20 -14.40
C SER A 144 15.52 -2.22 -13.45
N ILE A 145 16.41 -2.70 -12.58
CA ILE A 145 17.13 -1.89 -11.60
C ILE A 145 18.46 -1.44 -12.24
N PRO A 146 18.78 -0.13 -12.29
CA PRO A 146 20.07 0.33 -12.78
C PRO A 146 21.22 -0.32 -12.01
N GLN A 147 22.27 -0.75 -12.73
CA GLN A 147 23.39 -1.49 -12.15
C GLN A 147 24.07 -0.71 -11.01
N GLU A 148 24.12 0.62 -11.12
CA GLU A 148 24.66 1.53 -10.10
C GLU A 148 23.96 1.38 -8.74
N VAL A 149 22.64 1.17 -8.76
CA VAL A 149 21.84 0.95 -7.54
C VAL A 149 22.19 -0.40 -6.95
N LEU A 150 22.26 -1.45 -7.78
CA LEU A 150 22.64 -2.79 -7.33
C LEU A 150 24.04 -2.80 -6.70
N ASP A 151 24.99 -2.12 -7.32
CA ASP A 151 26.38 -2.05 -6.84
C ASP A 151 26.49 -1.22 -5.56
N LYS A 152 25.69 -0.16 -5.42
CA LYS A 152 25.60 0.62 -4.17
C LYS A 152 25.12 -0.25 -3.00
N TYR A 153 24.07 -1.05 -3.21
CA TYR A 153 23.53 -1.90 -2.16
C TYR A 153 24.43 -3.10 -1.83
N LYS A 154 25.09 -3.73 -2.81
CA LYS A 154 26.09 -4.76 -2.56
C LYS A 154 27.22 -4.27 -1.66
N LYS A 155 27.72 -3.06 -1.90
CA LYS A 155 28.75 -2.44 -1.05
C LYS A 155 28.28 -2.17 0.38
N ILE A 156 26.98 -1.91 0.58
CA ILE A 156 26.39 -1.73 1.91
C ILE A 156 26.32 -3.09 2.62
N GLU A 157 25.85 -4.14 1.94
CA GLU A 157 25.79 -5.49 2.49
C GLU A 157 27.17 -6.06 2.83
N GLU A 158 28.17 -5.84 1.99
CA GLU A 158 29.56 -6.24 2.24
C GLU A 158 30.12 -5.53 3.48
N LYS A 159 29.88 -4.21 3.61
CA LYS A 159 30.27 -3.45 4.80
C LYS A 159 29.57 -3.93 6.06
N GLU A 160 28.27 -4.23 6.02
CA GLU A 160 27.53 -4.76 7.17
C GLU A 160 28.03 -6.15 7.58
N LYS A 161 28.41 -7.01 6.61
CA LYS A 161 29.03 -8.31 6.87
C LYS A 161 30.41 -8.18 7.51
N ASP A 162 31.24 -7.28 7.00
CA ASP A 162 32.57 -7.01 7.56
C ASP A 162 32.48 -6.40 8.97
N GLU A 163 31.45 -5.58 9.24
CA GLU A 163 31.21 -4.99 10.56
C GLU A 163 30.64 -6.01 11.58
N GLN A 164 29.88 -7.01 11.12
CA GLN A 164 29.44 -8.12 11.96
C GLN A 164 30.58 -9.12 12.25
N ILE A 165 31.46 -9.38 11.27
CA ILE A 165 32.63 -10.25 11.45
C ILE A 165 33.65 -9.63 12.40
N SER A 166 33.81 -8.30 12.37
CA SER A 166 34.73 -7.58 13.27
C SER A 166 34.23 -7.41 14.71
N LYS A 167 32.93 -7.59 14.98
CA LYS A 167 32.35 -7.43 16.34
C LYS A 167 32.31 -8.71 17.19
N GLY A 168 32.75 -9.85 16.66
CA GLY A 168 32.97 -11.07 17.46
C GLY A 168 31.67 -11.81 17.84
N SER A 169 31.74 -13.13 17.73
CA SER A 169 30.68 -14.09 18.04
C SER A 169 30.30 -14.13 19.52
N GLU A 170 29.05 -13.77 19.85
CA GLU A 170 28.30 -14.45 20.92
C GLU A 170 27.14 -15.20 20.26
N ILE A 171 27.28 -16.53 20.21
CA ILE A 171 26.31 -17.44 19.61
C ILE A 171 25.22 -17.69 20.65
N HIS A 172 24.05 -17.07 20.47
CA HIS A 172 22.80 -17.70 20.86
C HIS A 172 22.20 -18.35 19.60
N ASN A 173 22.20 -19.68 19.57
CA ASN A 173 21.58 -20.47 18.51
C ASN A 173 20.06 -20.39 18.63
N ASP A 174 19.48 -19.34 18.07
CA ASP A 174 18.07 -19.35 17.67
C ASP A 174 17.97 -19.64 16.17
N PRO A 175 16.97 -20.44 15.71
CA PRO A 175 16.84 -20.78 14.31
C PRO A 175 16.62 -19.51 13.48
N LYS A 176 17.43 -19.33 12.42
CA LYS A 176 17.29 -18.23 11.46
C LYS A 176 15.85 -18.13 10.94
N PRO A 177 15.16 -16.97 11.03
CA PRO A 177 14.01 -16.71 10.17
C PRO A 177 14.50 -16.63 8.71
N ALA A 178 13.66 -17.08 7.78
CA ALA A 178 13.94 -17.05 6.35
C ALA A 178 14.44 -15.65 5.91
N GLU A 179 15.44 -15.65 5.03
CA GLU A 179 16.26 -14.48 4.63
C GLU A 179 15.44 -13.28 4.10
N ASP A 180 14.16 -13.51 3.73
CA ASP A 180 13.23 -12.49 3.22
C ASP A 180 12.62 -11.60 4.33
N SER A 181 12.60 -12.05 5.58
CA SER A 181 12.02 -11.31 6.73
C SER A 181 12.85 -10.09 7.14
N ILE A 182 14.18 -10.17 6.97
CA ILE A 182 15.12 -9.09 7.33
C ILE A 182 14.98 -7.90 6.37
N PHE A 183 14.63 -8.17 5.11
CA PHE A 183 14.49 -7.18 4.06
C PHE A 183 13.32 -6.20 4.32
N LEU A 184 12.17 -6.69 4.78
CA LEU A 184 11.00 -5.85 5.05
C LEU A 184 11.12 -5.02 6.34
N SER A 185 11.72 -5.57 7.39
CA SER A 185 11.84 -4.89 8.68
C SER A 185 12.75 -3.66 8.63
N LYS A 186 13.85 -3.69 7.86
CA LYS A 186 14.73 -2.53 7.66
C LYS A 186 14.08 -1.42 6.84
N LEU A 187 13.27 -1.75 5.83
CA LEU A 187 12.55 -0.77 5.00
C LEU A 187 11.52 0.05 5.80
N ILE A 188 10.95 -0.52 6.86
CA ILE A 188 9.99 0.15 7.75
C ILE A 188 10.71 1.09 8.72
N SER A 189 11.90 0.70 9.22
CA SER A 189 12.65 1.48 10.21
C SER A 189 13.27 2.77 9.64
N GLU A 190 13.61 2.82 8.35
CA GLU A 190 14.24 4.01 7.74
C GLU A 190 13.23 5.09 7.30
N LYS A 191 11.92 4.80 7.31
CA LYS A 191 10.87 5.75 6.91
C LYS A 191 10.10 6.42 8.05
N THR A 192 10.36 6.08 9.30
CA THR A 192 9.80 6.82 10.44
C THR A 192 10.64 8.05 10.76
N PRO A 193 10.10 9.29 10.65
CA PRO A 193 10.77 10.47 11.20
C PRO A 193 10.86 10.32 12.73
N LYS A 194 12.03 10.61 13.30
CA LYS A 194 12.18 10.75 14.75
C LYS A 194 11.23 11.85 15.24
N SER A 195 10.30 11.52 16.13
CA SER A 195 9.50 12.53 16.83
C SER A 195 10.43 13.41 17.66
N THR A 196 10.52 14.68 17.32
CA THR A 196 11.09 15.68 18.22
C THR A 196 10.07 15.96 19.31
N ASP A 197 10.39 15.55 20.53
CA ASP A 197 9.73 15.99 21.76
C ASP A 197 9.64 17.52 21.78
N ASN A 198 8.42 18.04 21.80
CA ASN A 198 8.17 19.40 22.28
C ASN A 198 7.07 19.32 23.33
N LYS A 199 7.48 19.36 24.60
CA LYS A 199 6.62 19.63 25.74
C LYS A 199 6.10 21.05 25.61
N ASP A 200 4.78 21.22 25.49
CA ASP A 200 4.03 22.03 26.46
C ASP A 200 2.52 22.06 26.22
N LYS A 201 1.80 21.73 27.30
CA LYS A 201 0.51 22.26 27.80
C LYS A 201 -0.76 22.14 26.95
N SER A 202 -1.63 21.23 27.43
CA SER A 202 -3.10 21.30 27.39
C SER A 202 -3.66 22.66 27.87
N PRO A 203 -4.87 23.07 27.40
CA PRO A 203 -6.08 22.69 28.14
C PRO A 203 -7.33 22.35 27.29
N LEU A 204 -8.28 21.75 28.00
CA LEU A 204 -9.67 21.38 27.66
C LEU A 204 -10.46 22.39 26.78
N GLN A 205 -11.40 21.86 25.98
CA GLN A 205 -12.86 22.18 25.93
C GLN A 205 -13.48 21.50 24.69
N THR A 206 -14.35 20.48 24.82
CA THR A 206 -15.84 20.52 24.81
C THR A 206 -16.49 21.34 23.68
N SER A 207 -17.08 20.63 22.70
CA SER A 207 -18.50 20.68 22.28
C SER A 207 -18.72 19.76 21.10
#